data_AF-A0A2N1MLK9-F1
#
_entry.id   AF-A0A2N1MLK9-F1
#
_cell.length_a   1.000
_cell.length_b   1.000
_cell.length_c   1.000
_cell.angle_alpha   90.00
_cell.angle_beta   90.00
_cell.angle_gamma   90.00
#
_symmetry.space_group_name_H-M   'P 1'
#
loop_
_entity.id
_entity.type
_entity.pdbx_description
1 polymer ?
#
loop_
_entity_poly.entity_id
_entity_poly.type
_entity_poly.pdbx_seq_one_letter_code
_entity_poly.pdbx_strand_id
1 'polypeptide(L)'
;MEKSKSKPTPSKSKFSTSIPTKKITHNCLVYREPPSCYFQITAKNETTDTELKELIKKCNEPDFNTIATRRLLLWIVNVPLESELLDDVNVNIADTLNGRKFLPPSRVGTFFKTQPPEGVLHIIVESPLSTVEVMRREFEKFTVAQNNFLDNVTKAQNGMIEALAESNRQQKETFTNMTQALTASNRQQNEMFTNMTQALTDSNQQVTKVVER
;
A
#
# COMPACT_ATOMS: atom_id res chain seq x y z
N MET A 1 -87.73 32.38 -31.19
CA MET A 1 -86.74 32.87 -30.20
C MET A 1 -85.71 31.79 -29.98
N GLU A 2 -84.50 32.15 -30.36
CA GLU A 2 -83.33 31.34 -30.67
C GLU A 2 -82.61 30.91 -29.39
N LYS A 3 -82.28 29.62 -29.24
CA LYS A 3 -81.33 29.15 -28.21
C LYS A 3 -80.00 28.81 -28.89
N SER A 4 -79.04 29.69 -28.63
CA SER A 4 -77.68 29.70 -29.12
C SER A 4 -76.91 28.44 -28.72
N LYS A 5 -76.40 27.68 -29.71
CA LYS A 5 -75.36 26.67 -29.49
C LYS A 5 -74.00 27.33 -29.64
N SER A 6 -73.28 27.48 -28.54
CA SER A 6 -71.89 27.93 -28.52
C SER A 6 -70.96 26.87 -29.12
N LYS A 7 -70.26 27.25 -30.18
CA LYS A 7 -69.21 26.47 -30.84
C LYS A 7 -67.90 26.61 -30.04
N PRO A 8 -67.22 25.53 -29.60
CA PRO A 8 -65.89 25.66 -29.04
C PRO A 8 -64.88 25.79 -30.17
N THR A 9 -64.17 26.92 -30.18
CA THR A 9 -63.01 27.21 -31.02
C THR A 9 -61.83 26.31 -30.58
N PRO A 10 -61.10 25.63 -31.47
CA PRO A 10 -59.90 24.91 -31.08
C PRO A 10 -58.75 25.91 -30.87
N SER A 11 -58.36 26.10 -29.61
CA SER A 11 -57.14 26.83 -29.25
C SER A 11 -55.93 26.04 -29.75
N LYS A 12 -55.28 26.49 -30.83
CA LYS A 12 -53.99 25.97 -31.26
C LYS A 12 -52.90 26.51 -30.32
N SER A 13 -52.63 25.79 -29.23
CA SER A 13 -51.39 25.93 -28.47
C SER A 13 -50.26 25.24 -29.24
N LYS A 14 -49.62 25.98 -30.16
CA LYS A 14 -48.39 25.55 -30.85
C LYS A 14 -47.19 26.28 -30.24
N PHE A 15 -46.57 25.70 -29.21
CA PHE A 15 -45.14 25.87 -28.93
C PHE A 15 -44.62 24.61 -28.24
N SER A 16 -44.60 23.50 -28.99
CA SER A 16 -43.71 22.38 -28.70
C SER A 16 -42.42 22.65 -29.46
N THR A 17 -41.50 23.41 -28.86
CA THR A 17 -40.13 23.48 -29.35
C THR A 17 -39.44 22.22 -28.86
N SER A 18 -39.62 21.11 -29.57
CA SER A 18 -38.88 19.87 -29.32
C SER A 18 -37.40 20.16 -29.58
N ILE A 19 -36.62 20.37 -28.51
CA ILE A 19 -35.15 20.38 -28.60
C ILE A 19 -34.76 19.05 -29.24
N PRO A 20 -33.96 19.05 -30.33
CA PRO A 20 -33.50 17.82 -30.94
C PRO A 20 -32.79 16.97 -29.89
N THR A 21 -33.32 15.77 -29.63
CA THR A 21 -32.70 14.82 -28.70
C THR A 21 -31.48 14.23 -29.38
N LYS A 22 -30.30 14.57 -28.87
CA LYS A 22 -29.02 14.13 -29.43
C LYS A 22 -28.47 13.01 -28.57
N LYS A 23 -28.20 11.86 -29.18
CA LYS A 23 -27.47 10.76 -28.53
C LYS A 23 -25.97 11.02 -28.60
N ILE A 24 -25.29 10.77 -27.49
CA ILE A 24 -23.84 10.96 -27.33
C ILE A 24 -23.29 9.68 -26.70
N THR A 25 -22.25 9.13 -27.32
CA THR A 25 -21.54 7.96 -26.82
C THR A 25 -20.31 8.40 -26.05
N HIS A 26 -20.12 7.85 -24.86
CA HIS A 26 -18.99 8.15 -23.99
C HIS A 26 -18.15 6.90 -23.78
N ASN A 27 -16.82 7.03 -23.90
CA ASN A 27 -15.88 6.06 -23.39
C ASN A 27 -15.71 6.33 -21.89
N CYS A 28 -15.97 5.31 -21.09
CA CYS A 28 -15.97 5.36 -19.64
C CYS A 28 -14.96 4.35 -19.10
N LEU A 29 -14.34 4.66 -17.97
CA LEU A 29 -13.42 3.76 -17.27
C LEU A 29 -13.70 3.85 -15.78
N VAL A 30 -13.74 2.71 -15.09
CA VAL A 30 -13.79 2.70 -13.63
C VAL A 30 -12.40 3.07 -13.11
N TYR A 31 -12.34 4.00 -12.15
CA TYR A 31 -11.06 4.45 -11.62
C TYR A 31 -10.26 3.27 -11.04
N ARG A 32 -8.96 3.23 -11.37
CA ARG A 32 -7.99 2.17 -11.03
C ARG A 32 -8.11 0.87 -11.82
N GLU A 33 -9.01 0.79 -12.80
CA GLU A 33 -9.00 -0.30 -13.76
C GLU A 33 -8.06 -0.01 -14.93
N PRO A 34 -7.49 -1.05 -15.57
CA PRO A 34 -6.62 -0.87 -16.71
C PRO A 34 -7.39 -0.27 -17.90
N PRO A 35 -6.74 0.51 -18.80
CA PRO A 35 -7.40 1.14 -19.94
C PRO A 35 -8.15 0.16 -20.85
N SER A 36 -7.71 -1.09 -20.91
CA SER A 36 -8.37 -2.17 -21.67
C SER A 36 -9.79 -2.49 -21.20
N CYS A 37 -10.16 -2.10 -19.97
CA CYS A 37 -11.49 -2.31 -19.40
C CYS A 37 -12.45 -1.14 -19.68
N TYR A 38 -12.09 -0.18 -20.53
CA TYR A 38 -13.02 0.88 -20.88
C TYR A 38 -14.30 0.31 -21.49
N PHE A 39 -15.42 0.97 -21.24
CA PHE A 39 -16.72 0.59 -21.74
C PHE A 39 -17.44 1.80 -22.33
N GLN A 40 -18.40 1.54 -23.22
CA GLN A 40 -19.16 2.59 -23.86
C GLN A 40 -20.57 2.69 -23.29
N ILE A 41 -21.01 3.92 -23.06
CA ILE A 41 -22.41 4.21 -22.74
C ILE A 41 -22.94 5.22 -23.76
N THR A 42 -24.18 5.03 -24.20
CA THR A 42 -24.88 6.02 -25.03
C THR A 42 -25.97 6.68 -24.20
N ALA A 43 -25.86 7.99 -24.01
CA ALA A 43 -26.83 8.80 -23.29
C ALA A 43 -27.40 9.89 -24.21
N LYS A 44 -28.57 10.42 -23.88
CA LYS A 44 -29.11 11.58 -24.60
C LYS A 44 -28.59 12.86 -23.95
N ASN A 45 -28.60 13.98 -24.67
CA ASN A 45 -28.17 15.27 -24.13
C ASN A 45 -29.04 15.72 -22.94
N GLU A 46 -30.31 15.31 -22.87
CA GLU A 46 -31.17 15.57 -21.73
C GLU A 46 -30.95 14.64 -20.54
N THR A 47 -30.21 13.53 -20.69
CA THR A 47 -29.95 12.57 -19.61
C THR A 47 -29.31 13.27 -18.41
N THR A 48 -29.93 13.10 -17.25
CA THR A 48 -29.50 13.67 -15.96
C THR A 48 -28.29 12.94 -15.39
N ASP A 49 -27.62 13.54 -14.40
CA ASP A 49 -26.52 12.89 -13.68
C ASP A 49 -26.95 11.55 -13.04
N THR A 50 -28.17 11.46 -12.53
CA THR A 50 -28.68 10.23 -11.89
C THR A 50 -28.93 9.14 -12.92
N GLU A 51 -29.63 9.44 -14.01
CA GLU A 51 -29.86 8.49 -15.11
C GLU A 51 -28.54 8.02 -15.74
N LEU A 52 -27.56 8.91 -15.88
CA LEU A 52 -26.23 8.55 -16.38
C LEU A 52 -25.52 7.54 -15.46
N LYS A 53 -25.58 7.77 -14.14
CA LYS A 53 -25.02 6.84 -13.14
C LYS A 53 -25.75 5.49 -13.16
N GLU A 54 -27.06 5.47 -13.39
CA GLU A 54 -27.82 4.21 -13.52
C GLU A 54 -27.42 3.42 -14.77
N LEU A 55 -27.22 4.10 -15.91
CA LEU A 55 -26.70 3.46 -17.12
C LEU A 55 -25.32 2.83 -16.87
N ILE A 56 -24.43 3.57 -16.20
CA ILE A 56 -23.09 3.08 -15.83
C ILE A 56 -23.20 1.85 -14.92
N LYS A 57 -24.06 1.89 -13.90
CA LYS A 57 -24.30 0.75 -13.01
C LYS A 57 -24.71 -0.49 -13.78
N LYS A 58 -25.67 -0.34 -14.70
CA LYS A 58 -26.17 -1.45 -15.51
C LYS A 58 -25.09 -2.07 -16.41
N CYS A 59 -24.16 -1.27 -16.92
CA CYS A 59 -23.03 -1.76 -17.72
C CYS A 59 -21.97 -2.50 -16.88
N ASN A 60 -21.91 -2.24 -15.57
CA ASN A 60 -20.91 -2.79 -14.65
C ASN A 60 -21.58 -3.71 -13.60
N GLU A 61 -22.64 -4.41 -13.99
CA GLU A 61 -23.18 -5.49 -13.15
C GLU A 61 -22.26 -6.72 -13.26
N PRO A 62 -21.99 -7.42 -12.15
CA PRO A 62 -22.57 -7.24 -10.82
C PRO A 62 -21.83 -6.25 -9.91
N ASP A 63 -20.69 -5.71 -10.34
CA ASP A 63 -19.73 -5.00 -9.49
C ASP A 63 -20.33 -3.78 -8.77
N PHE A 64 -21.24 -3.06 -9.44
CA PHE A 64 -21.91 -1.90 -8.84
C PHE A 64 -23.26 -2.21 -8.18
N ASN A 65 -23.69 -3.47 -8.07
CA ASN A 65 -25.00 -3.81 -7.53
C ASN A 65 -25.21 -3.31 -6.09
N THR A 66 -24.19 -3.43 -5.25
CA THR A 66 -24.24 -3.04 -3.83
C THR A 66 -23.99 -1.55 -3.58
N ILE A 67 -23.50 -0.81 -4.59
CA ILE A 67 -23.17 0.61 -4.47
C ILE A 67 -24.41 1.44 -4.78
N ALA A 68 -24.89 2.23 -3.82
CA ALA A 68 -25.98 3.16 -4.07
C ALA A 68 -25.61 4.17 -5.18
N THR A 69 -26.44 4.33 -6.21
CA THR A 69 -26.20 5.17 -7.40
C THR A 69 -25.66 6.55 -7.06
N ARG A 70 -26.24 7.23 -6.05
CA ARG A 70 -25.83 8.57 -5.61
C ARG A 70 -24.36 8.66 -5.16
N ARG A 71 -23.77 7.55 -4.74
CA ARG A 71 -22.40 7.49 -4.22
C ARG A 71 -21.35 7.43 -5.32
N LEU A 72 -21.72 7.07 -6.55
CA LEU A 72 -20.79 7.14 -7.68
C LEU A 72 -20.43 8.60 -7.97
N LEU A 73 -19.14 8.87 -8.06
CA LEU A 73 -18.58 10.14 -8.51
C LEU A 73 -18.19 9.99 -9.97
N LEU A 74 -18.52 10.99 -10.79
CA LEU A 74 -18.18 11.01 -12.20
C LEU A 74 -17.25 12.18 -12.48
N TRP A 75 -16.19 11.90 -13.23
CA TRP A 75 -15.19 12.88 -13.64
C TRP A 75 -15.16 12.98 -15.15
N ILE A 76 -15.26 14.20 -15.66
CA ILE A 76 -15.11 14.51 -17.08
C ILE A 76 -13.63 14.70 -17.35
N VAL A 77 -13.10 13.92 -18.27
CA VAL A 77 -11.70 13.94 -18.67
C VAL A 77 -11.61 14.02 -20.20
N ASN A 78 -10.40 14.29 -20.69
CA ASN A 78 -10.08 14.30 -22.12
C ASN A 78 -8.68 13.71 -22.30
N VAL A 79 -8.57 12.40 -22.11
CA VAL A 79 -7.30 11.67 -22.09
C VAL A 79 -7.32 10.59 -23.17
N PRO A 80 -6.33 10.50 -24.08
CA PRO A 80 -6.25 9.40 -25.04
C PRO A 80 -6.26 8.04 -24.33
N LEU A 81 -6.98 7.06 -24.87
CA LEU A 81 -7.04 5.71 -24.28
C LEU A 81 -5.67 5.02 -24.23
N GLU A 82 -4.76 5.39 -25.14
CA GLU A 82 -3.38 4.88 -25.22
C GLU A 82 -2.39 5.70 -24.36
N SER A 83 -2.88 6.63 -23.55
CA SER A 83 -2.03 7.46 -22.70
C SER A 83 -1.44 6.64 -21.55
N GLU A 84 -0.11 6.68 -21.41
CA GLU A 84 0.62 6.08 -20.27
C GLU A 84 0.15 6.61 -18.91
N LEU A 85 -0.47 7.80 -18.87
CA LEU A 85 -1.07 8.36 -17.65
C LEU A 85 -2.20 7.48 -17.07
N LEU A 86 -2.82 6.64 -17.90
CA LEU A 86 -3.88 5.74 -17.47
C LEU A 86 -3.34 4.41 -16.93
N ASP A 87 -2.04 4.13 -17.09
CA ASP A 87 -1.40 2.93 -16.54
C ASP A 87 -1.08 3.06 -15.05
N ASP A 88 -1.02 4.30 -14.52
CA ASP A 88 -0.88 4.54 -13.08
C ASP A 88 -2.22 4.40 -12.35
N VAL A 89 -2.39 3.28 -11.63
CA VAL A 89 -3.56 2.98 -10.81
C VAL A 89 -3.80 3.96 -9.64
N ASN A 90 -2.85 4.85 -9.35
CA ASN A 90 -2.98 5.88 -8.32
C ASN A 90 -3.01 7.31 -8.89
N VAL A 91 -3.16 7.45 -10.21
CA VAL A 91 -3.16 8.74 -10.88
C VAL A 91 -4.20 9.69 -10.27
N ASN A 92 -3.77 10.91 -9.95
CA ASN A 92 -4.70 11.92 -9.45
C ASN A 92 -5.59 12.41 -10.60
N ILE A 93 -6.88 12.07 -10.55
CA ILE A 93 -7.85 12.42 -11.60
C ILE A 93 -7.96 13.94 -11.78
N ALA A 94 -7.96 14.72 -10.70
CA ALA A 94 -8.17 16.17 -10.77
C ALA A 94 -6.93 16.88 -11.32
N ASP A 95 -5.77 16.57 -10.76
CA ASP A 95 -4.53 17.32 -11.00
C ASP A 95 -3.79 16.81 -12.24
N THR A 96 -3.65 15.49 -12.39
CA THR A 96 -2.86 14.87 -13.47
C THR A 96 -3.67 14.68 -14.75
N LEU A 97 -4.94 14.31 -14.64
CA LEU A 97 -5.82 14.08 -15.80
C LEU A 97 -6.69 15.29 -16.15
N ASN A 98 -6.48 16.43 -15.46
CA ASN A 98 -7.29 17.65 -15.57
C ASN A 98 -8.81 17.37 -15.44
N GLY A 99 -9.16 16.39 -14.60
CA GLY A 99 -10.51 15.91 -14.44
C GLY A 99 -11.42 16.93 -13.75
N ARG A 100 -12.60 17.15 -14.34
CA ARG A 100 -13.64 18.03 -13.76
C ARG A 100 -14.80 17.19 -13.26
N LYS A 101 -15.23 17.42 -12.01
CA LYS A 101 -16.40 16.70 -11.46
C LYS A 101 -17.66 17.00 -12.26
N PHE A 102 -18.43 15.96 -12.56
CA PHE A 102 -19.78 16.06 -13.09
C PHE A 102 -20.74 16.41 -11.93
N LEU A 103 -20.84 17.69 -11.60
CA LEU A 103 -21.60 18.16 -10.44
C LEU A 103 -23.11 18.23 -10.71
N PRO A 104 -23.98 17.67 -9.85
CA PRO A 104 -25.42 17.87 -9.92
C PRO A 104 -25.85 19.29 -9.50
N PRO A 105 -27.05 19.78 -9.92
CA PRO A 105 -27.88 19.20 -10.96
C PRO A 105 -27.29 19.48 -12.34
N SER A 106 -27.07 18.44 -13.13
CA SER A 106 -26.52 18.59 -14.48
C SER A 106 -27.07 17.54 -15.43
N ARG A 107 -26.90 17.81 -16.72
CA ARG A 107 -27.28 16.90 -17.81
C ARG A 107 -26.04 16.64 -18.66
N VAL A 108 -26.03 15.52 -19.37
CA VAL A 108 -24.95 15.17 -20.30
C VAL A 108 -24.65 16.32 -21.27
N GLY A 109 -25.70 16.91 -21.84
CA GLY A 109 -25.60 18.04 -22.76
C GLY A 109 -25.05 19.33 -22.15
N THR A 110 -24.91 19.44 -20.82
CA THR A 110 -24.23 20.57 -20.18
C THR A 110 -22.74 20.56 -20.53
N PHE A 111 -22.12 19.38 -20.51
CA PHE A 111 -20.68 19.22 -20.69
C PHE A 111 -20.30 18.73 -22.08
N PHE A 112 -21.14 17.91 -22.69
CA PHE A 112 -20.90 17.33 -24.01
C PHE A 112 -21.90 17.90 -25.03
N LYS A 113 -21.51 18.99 -25.69
CA LYS A 113 -22.35 19.64 -26.73
C LYS A 113 -22.35 18.85 -28.05
N THR A 114 -21.25 18.17 -28.31
CA THR A 114 -21.02 17.34 -29.49
C THR A 114 -20.55 15.96 -29.10
N GLN A 115 -20.57 15.03 -30.06
CA GLN A 115 -19.93 13.73 -29.90
C GLN A 115 -18.45 13.99 -29.62
N PRO A 116 -17.93 13.53 -28.46
CA PRO A 116 -16.51 13.63 -28.17
C PRO A 116 -15.68 12.79 -29.17
N PRO A 117 -14.38 13.11 -29.36
CA PRO A 117 -13.50 12.36 -30.25
C PRO A 117 -13.48 10.86 -29.94
N GLU A 118 -13.37 10.04 -30.98
CA GLU A 118 -13.09 8.61 -30.80
C GLU A 118 -11.67 8.41 -30.24
N GLY A 119 -11.42 7.28 -29.58
CA GLY A 119 -10.10 6.96 -29.00
C GLY A 119 -9.73 7.75 -27.73
N VAL A 120 -10.62 8.59 -27.21
CA VAL A 120 -10.39 9.39 -26.00
C VAL A 120 -11.32 8.90 -24.88
N LEU A 121 -10.80 8.85 -23.66
CA LEU A 121 -11.57 8.62 -22.45
C LEU A 121 -12.33 9.89 -22.08
N HIS A 122 -13.64 9.78 -21.86
CA HIS A 122 -14.52 10.92 -21.60
C HIS A 122 -14.95 11.01 -20.15
N ILE A 123 -15.17 9.87 -19.50
CA ILE A 123 -15.68 9.80 -18.14
C ILE A 123 -14.87 8.79 -17.32
N ILE A 124 -14.36 9.21 -16.16
CA ILE A 124 -13.87 8.29 -15.13
C ILE A 124 -14.94 8.14 -14.06
N VAL A 125 -15.27 6.89 -13.73
CA VAL A 125 -16.23 6.51 -12.71
C VAL A 125 -15.46 6.18 -11.44
N GLU A 126 -15.52 7.07 -10.46
CA GLU A 126 -14.96 6.82 -9.14
C GLU A 126 -16.07 6.28 -8.23
N SER A 127 -15.98 4.98 -7.93
CA SER A 127 -16.76 4.40 -6.84
C SER A 127 -16.20 4.90 -5.52
N PRO A 128 -17.04 5.11 -4.48
CA PRO A 128 -16.53 5.15 -3.12
C PRO A 128 -15.72 3.88 -2.90
N LEU A 129 -14.58 3.99 -2.25
CA LEU A 129 -13.80 2.83 -1.83
C LEU A 129 -14.78 1.80 -1.26
N SER A 130 -14.84 0.62 -1.89
CA SER A 130 -15.70 -0.45 -1.40
C SER A 130 -15.28 -0.71 0.05
N THR A 131 -16.21 -1.11 0.92
CA THR A 131 -15.86 -1.46 2.29
C THR A 131 -14.71 -2.49 2.33
N VAL A 132 -14.62 -3.34 1.30
CA VAL A 132 -13.53 -4.30 1.08
C VAL A 132 -12.18 -3.61 0.85
N GLU A 133 -12.13 -2.56 0.04
CA GLU A 133 -10.92 -1.77 -0.23
C GLU A 133 -10.43 -1.03 1.01
N VAL A 134 -11.36 -0.43 1.77
CA VAL A 134 -11.04 0.22 3.05
C VAL A 134 -10.55 -0.81 4.05
N MET A 135 -11.26 -1.94 4.19
CA MET A 135 -10.86 -3.03 5.06
C MET A 135 -9.49 -3.60 4.66
N ARG A 136 -9.21 -3.75 3.38
CA ARG A 136 -7.93 -4.25 2.89
C ARG A 136 -6.78 -3.31 3.25
N ARG A 137 -6.94 -1.98 3.07
CA ARG A 137 -5.92 -1.01 3.49
C ARG A 137 -5.69 -1.02 5.00
N GLU A 138 -6.75 -1.15 5.79
CA GLU A 138 -6.63 -1.28 7.25
C GLU A 138 -5.96 -2.61 7.64
N PHE A 139 -6.28 -3.70 6.93
CA PHE A 139 -5.66 -5.00 7.14
C PHE A 139 -4.17 -4.99 6.79
N GLU A 140 -3.78 -4.35 5.68
CA GLU A 140 -2.37 -4.17 5.29
C GLU A 140 -1.58 -3.41 6.35
N LYS A 141 -2.13 -2.31 6.89
CA LYS A 141 -1.49 -1.57 8.00
C LYS A 141 -1.29 -2.47 9.22
N PHE A 142 -2.29 -3.27 9.56
CA PHE A 142 -2.20 -4.21 10.66
C PHE A 142 -1.10 -5.27 10.42
N THR A 143 -1.04 -5.84 9.21
CA THR A 143 0.00 -6.80 8.83
C THR A 143 1.40 -6.20 8.92
N VAL A 144 1.61 -4.99 8.42
CA VAL A 144 2.91 -4.29 8.52
C VAL A 144 3.30 -4.05 9.97
N ALA A 145 2.36 -3.60 10.81
CA ALA A 145 2.62 -3.38 12.23
C ALA A 145 2.99 -4.68 12.96
N GLN A 146 2.32 -5.80 12.66
CA GLN A 146 2.66 -7.11 13.23
C GLN A 146 4.05 -7.58 12.80
N ASN A 147 4.40 -7.46 11.52
CA ASN A 147 5.71 -7.86 11.02
C ASN A 147 6.83 -7.05 11.69
N ASN A 148 6.66 -5.72 11.80
CA ASN A 148 7.63 -4.86 12.48
C ASN A 148 7.79 -5.23 13.97
N PHE A 149 6.70 -5.61 14.64
CA PHE A 149 6.77 -6.10 16.03
C PHE A 149 7.58 -7.39 16.14
N LEU A 150 7.31 -8.38 15.27
CA LEU A 150 8.05 -9.65 15.24
C LEU A 150 9.54 -9.46 14.95
N ASP A 151 9.88 -8.57 14.01
CA ASP A 151 11.27 -8.23 13.70
C ASP A 151 11.99 -7.62 14.90
N ASN A 152 11.33 -6.71 15.62
CA ASN A 152 11.90 -6.07 16.81
C ASN A 152 12.12 -7.08 17.93
N VAL A 153 11.16 -7.98 18.17
CA VAL A 153 11.30 -9.06 19.16
C VAL A 153 12.46 -9.99 18.79
N THR A 154 12.56 -10.36 17.51
CA THR A 154 13.64 -11.24 17.01
C THR A 154 15.01 -10.58 17.18
N LYS A 155 15.14 -9.30 16.83
CA LYS A 155 16.39 -8.54 17.03
C LYS A 155 16.80 -8.48 18.50
N ALA A 156 15.84 -8.23 19.39
CA ALA A 156 16.10 -8.19 20.83
C ALA A 156 16.56 -9.57 21.35
N GLN A 157 15.90 -10.65 20.93
CA GLN A 157 16.29 -12.02 21.31
C GLN A 157 17.69 -12.38 20.82
N ASN A 158 18.02 -12.07 19.56
CA ASN A 158 19.34 -12.34 19.02
C ASN A 158 20.43 -11.54 19.76
N GLY A 159 20.17 -10.27 20.07
CA GLY A 159 21.08 -9.46 20.87
C GLY A 159 21.35 -10.03 22.26
N MET A 160 20.33 -10.59 22.92
CA MET A 160 20.52 -11.29 24.21
C MET A 160 21.35 -12.57 24.07
N ILE A 161 21.12 -13.36 23.01
CA ILE A 161 21.87 -14.59 22.74
C ILE A 161 23.35 -14.27 22.48
N GLU A 162 23.63 -13.24 21.68
CA GLU A 162 24.99 -12.78 21.40
C GLU A 162 25.70 -12.29 22.67
N ALA A 163 25.02 -11.46 23.49
CA ALA A 163 25.57 -11.00 24.76
C ALA A 163 25.86 -12.16 25.73
N LEU A 164 24.99 -13.17 25.77
CA LEU A 164 25.21 -14.37 26.57
C LEU A 164 26.40 -15.20 26.05
N ALA A 165 26.50 -15.37 24.73
CA ALA A 165 27.61 -16.09 24.10
C ALA A 165 28.96 -15.40 24.39
N GLU A 166 28.99 -14.07 24.29
CA GLU A 166 30.18 -13.27 24.58
C GLU A 166 30.57 -13.34 26.07
N SER A 167 29.59 -13.23 26.98
CA SER A 167 29.82 -13.42 28.42
C SER A 167 30.41 -14.79 28.73
N ASN A 168 29.87 -15.86 28.14
CA ASN A 168 30.39 -17.22 28.31
C ASN A 168 31.81 -17.36 27.76
N ARG A 169 32.13 -16.71 26.63
CA ARG A 169 33.47 -16.70 26.05
C ARG A 169 34.47 -16.04 26.99
N GLN A 170 34.14 -14.86 27.52
CA GLN A 170 34.98 -14.13 28.47
C GLN A 170 35.21 -14.91 29.76
N GLN A 171 34.19 -15.58 30.29
CA GLN A 171 34.34 -16.47 31.45
C GLN A 171 35.30 -17.62 31.16
N LYS A 172 35.19 -18.26 29.99
CA LYS A 172 36.09 -19.34 29.58
C LYS A 172 37.54 -18.87 29.45
N GLU A 173 37.77 -17.70 28.85
CA GLU A 173 39.10 -17.10 28.74
C GLU A 173 39.67 -16.77 30.12
N THR A 174 38.86 -16.20 31.01
CA THR A 174 39.25 -15.90 32.39
C THR A 174 39.67 -17.16 33.14
N PHE A 175 38.89 -18.24 33.05
CA PHE A 175 39.23 -19.53 33.67
C PHE A 175 40.52 -20.12 33.10
N THR A 176 40.71 -20.02 31.78
CA THR A 176 41.92 -20.49 31.10
C THR A 176 43.15 -19.75 31.60
N ASN A 177 43.08 -18.42 31.70
CA ASN A 177 44.16 -17.57 32.19
C ASN A 177 44.51 -17.89 33.65
N MET A 178 43.50 -18.05 34.52
CA MET A 178 43.72 -18.45 35.92
C MET A 178 44.43 -19.81 36.02
N THR A 179 44.03 -20.78 35.20
CA THR A 179 44.63 -22.12 35.19
C THR A 179 46.09 -22.09 34.75
N GLN A 180 46.40 -21.31 33.70
CA GLN A 180 47.77 -21.13 33.22
C GLN A 180 48.64 -20.44 34.27
N ALA A 181 48.14 -19.38 34.92
CA ALA A 181 48.85 -18.67 35.98
C ALA A 181 49.17 -19.60 37.17
N LEU A 182 48.20 -20.41 37.60
CA LEU A 182 48.40 -21.38 38.67
C LEU A 182 49.44 -22.44 38.29
N THR A 183 49.40 -22.93 37.06
CA THR A 183 50.36 -23.92 36.55
C THR A 183 51.78 -23.33 36.51
N ALA A 184 51.93 -22.09 36.04
CA ALA A 184 53.21 -21.39 36.03
C ALA A 184 53.76 -21.17 37.45
N SER A 185 52.90 -20.75 38.39
CA SER A 185 53.28 -20.57 39.80
C SER A 185 53.75 -21.88 40.43
N ASN A 186 53.01 -22.98 40.22
CA ASN A 186 53.39 -24.29 40.74
C ASN A 186 54.72 -24.78 40.15
N ARG A 187 54.93 -24.55 38.84
CA ARG A 187 56.21 -24.87 38.20
C ARG A 187 57.37 -24.09 38.82
N GLN A 188 57.21 -22.78 39.03
CA GLN A 188 58.23 -21.94 39.64
C GLN A 188 58.56 -22.41 41.07
N GLN A 189 57.55 -22.78 41.86
CA GLN A 189 57.77 -23.35 43.20
C GLN A 189 58.56 -24.66 43.13
N ASN A 190 58.20 -25.58 42.22
CA ASN A 190 58.92 -26.85 42.06
C ASN A 190 60.38 -26.64 41.62
N GLU A 191 60.65 -25.68 40.74
CA GLU A 191 62.01 -25.32 40.33
C GLU A 191 62.81 -24.75 41.53
N MET A 192 62.18 -23.92 42.36
CA MET A 192 62.80 -23.40 43.59
C MET A 192 63.18 -24.51 44.58
N PHE A 193 62.26 -25.46 44.83
CA PHE A 193 62.54 -26.62 45.69
C PHE A 193 63.66 -27.50 45.13
N THR A 194 63.68 -27.71 43.81
CA THR A 194 64.72 -28.50 43.14
C THR A 194 66.08 -27.84 43.31
N ASN A 195 66.18 -26.54 43.05
CA ASN A 195 67.42 -25.78 43.21
C ASN A 195 67.92 -25.77 44.66
N MET A 196 67.01 -25.61 45.63
CA MET A 196 67.35 -25.66 47.05
C MET A 196 67.90 -27.04 47.45
N THR A 197 67.29 -28.11 46.94
CA THR A 197 67.74 -29.49 47.18
C THR A 197 69.12 -29.72 46.60
N GLN A 198 69.36 -29.30 45.35
CA GLN A 198 70.68 -29.42 44.71
C GLN A 198 71.76 -28.66 45.47
N ALA A 199 71.48 -27.42 45.88
CA ALA A 199 72.42 -26.63 46.66
C ALA A 199 72.80 -27.29 48.00
N LEU A 200 71.82 -27.92 48.68
CA LEU A 200 72.07 -28.70 49.90
C LEU A 200 72.92 -29.95 49.62
N THR A 201 72.63 -30.68 48.54
CA THR A 201 73.43 -31.84 48.11
C THR A 201 74.87 -31.46 47.82
N ASP A 202 75.09 -30.38 47.06
CA ASP A 202 76.42 -29.89 46.72
C ASP A 202 77.19 -29.45 47.97
N SER A 203 76.53 -28.74 48.88
CA SER A 203 77.11 -28.35 50.18
C SER A 203 77.56 -29.55 51.01
N ASN A 204 76.69 -30.57 51.13
CA ASN A 204 77.03 -31.80 51.86
C ASN A 204 78.22 -32.55 51.23
N GLN A 205 78.30 -32.64 49.90
CA GLN A 205 79.44 -33.26 49.23
C GLN A 205 80.75 -32.51 49.49
N GLN A 206 80.73 -31.18 49.54
CA GLN A 206 81.91 -30.37 49.88
C GLN A 206 82.37 -30.63 51.31
N VAL A 207 81.45 -30.71 52.27
CA VAL A 207 81.76 -31.05 53.67
C VAL A 207 82.41 -32.43 53.77
N THR A 208 81.85 -33.46 53.12
CA THR A 208 82.44 -34.81 53.13
C THR A 208 83.86 -34.83 52.57
N LYS A 209 84.12 -34.11 51.45
CA LYS A 209 85.46 -34.01 50.87
C LYS A 209 86.49 -33.32 51.77
N VAL A 210 86.05 -32.41 52.65
CA VAL A 210 86.94 -31.74 53.62
C VAL A 210 87.27 -32.67 54.79
N VAL A 211 86.33 -33.52 55.21
CA VAL A 211 86.52 -34.46 56.33
C VAL A 211 87.43 -35.65 55.96
N GLU A 212 87.53 -36.00 54.67
CA GLU A 212 88.33 -37.14 54.18
C GLU A 212 89.80 -36.79 53.80
N ARG A 213 90.25 -35.55 54.01
CA ARG A 213 91.65 -35.10 53.78
C ARG A 213 92.41 -34.93 55.09
#